data_AF-A0A9P5INP2-F1
#
_entry.id   AF-A0A9P5INP2-F1
#
_cell.length_a   1.000
_cell.length_b   1.000
_cell.length_c   1.000
_cell.angle_alpha   90.00
_cell.angle_beta   90.00
_cell.angle_gamma   90.00
#
_symmetry.space_group_name_H-M   'P 1'
#
loop_
_entity.id
_entity.type
_entity.pdbx_description
1 polymer ?
#
loop_
_entity_poly.entity_id
_entity_poly.type
_entity_poly.pdbx_seq_one_letter_code
_entity_poly.pdbx_strand_id
1 'polypeptide(L)'
;MHPLSTILSLLLLSSQPLTLASPTPPPPTSLSLLPLLDTLINITLTASTLNSAPPTAFTTTTHSAECADVNQGALVCCPSILDGDQPLVVTAARMFGFVLNENSVNGIGCRNLDDGAFCPVLEHRLCCQVTDLFGNVVS
;
A
#
# COMPACT_ATOMS: atom_id res chain seq x y z
N MET A 1 42.81 -41.53 39.15
CA MET A 1 44.26 -41.56 38.86
C MET A 1 44.67 -40.16 38.43
N HIS A 2 45.27 -39.37 39.32
CA HIS A 2 46.18 -38.27 38.94
C HIS A 2 47.61 -38.87 38.85
N PRO A 3 48.69 -38.22 38.35
CA PRO A 3 48.90 -36.81 38.03
C PRO A 3 49.82 -36.59 36.77
N LEU A 4 50.22 -35.33 36.51
CA LEU A 4 51.43 -34.81 35.81
C LEU A 4 50.97 -33.59 34.98
N SER A 5 51.54 -32.40 35.06
CA SER A 5 52.92 -32.03 35.35
C SER A 5 52.99 -30.73 36.14
N THR A 6 53.84 -30.76 37.16
CA THR A 6 54.58 -29.61 37.70
C THR A 6 55.27 -28.83 36.59
N ILE A 7 55.42 -27.50 36.74
CA ILE A 7 56.70 -26.77 36.76
C ILE A 7 56.52 -25.26 36.53
N LEU A 8 57.19 -24.47 37.41
CA LEU A 8 57.74 -23.11 37.26
C LEU A 8 56.78 -21.97 36.86
N SER A 9 56.96 -20.74 37.30
CA SER A 9 57.78 -20.12 38.32
C SER A 9 57.36 -18.65 38.31
N LEU A 10 57.45 -18.03 39.47
CA LEU A 10 57.46 -16.57 39.61
C LEU A 10 58.53 -15.95 38.71
N LEU A 11 58.13 -14.98 37.87
CA LEU A 11 58.94 -13.83 37.44
C LEU A 11 57.93 -12.71 37.11
N LEU A 12 57.71 -11.80 38.05
CA LEU A 12 58.38 -10.50 38.15
C LEU A 12 57.77 -9.45 37.21
N LEU A 13 57.21 -8.42 37.85
CA LEU A 13 57.18 -7.01 37.42
C LEU A 13 56.59 -6.73 36.03
N SER A 14 55.37 -6.20 36.00
CA SER A 14 55.23 -4.80 35.58
C SER A 14 53.91 -4.20 36.05
N SER A 15 54.04 -3.13 36.82
CA SER A 15 52.98 -2.18 37.09
C SER A 15 52.83 -1.25 35.88
N GLN A 16 51.73 -1.39 35.15
CA GLN A 16 51.22 -0.36 34.23
C GLN A 16 49.68 -0.36 34.28
N PRO A 17 49.03 0.73 34.70
CA PRO A 17 47.62 0.94 34.37
C PRO A 17 47.58 1.41 32.91
N LEU A 18 47.35 0.48 31.99
CA LEU A 18 46.91 0.85 30.65
C LEU A 18 45.38 0.90 30.69
N THR A 19 44.85 2.10 30.91
CA THR A 19 43.50 2.50 30.52
C THR A 19 43.36 2.24 29.02
N LEU A 20 42.92 1.04 28.66
CA LEU A 20 42.44 0.76 27.32
C LEU A 20 40.98 1.20 27.30
N ALA A 21 40.75 2.44 26.88
CA ALA A 21 39.45 2.87 26.39
C ALA A 21 39.13 2.01 25.17
N SER A 22 38.45 0.89 25.39
CA SER A 22 37.80 0.13 24.34
C SER A 22 36.60 0.97 23.88
N PRO A 23 36.49 1.35 22.60
CA PRO A 23 35.21 1.82 22.09
C PRO A 23 34.28 0.61 22.12
N THR A 24 33.46 0.51 23.16
CA THR A 24 32.27 -0.35 23.14
C THR A 24 31.53 -0.02 21.85
N PRO A 25 31.35 -0.96 20.90
CA PRO A 25 30.48 -0.69 19.78
C PRO A 25 29.11 -0.38 20.36
N PRO A 26 28.48 0.75 19.98
CA PRO A 26 27.13 1.03 20.44
C PRO A 26 26.24 -0.18 20.10
N PRO A 27 25.26 -0.51 20.96
CA PRO A 27 24.30 -1.57 20.65
C PRO A 27 23.73 -1.30 19.26
N PRO A 28 23.41 -2.34 18.45
CA PRO A 28 22.74 -2.12 17.19
C PRO A 28 21.46 -1.35 17.51
N THR A 29 21.46 -0.07 17.18
CA THR A 29 20.27 0.77 17.18
C THR A 29 19.26 -0.01 16.36
N SER A 30 18.23 -0.47 17.07
CA SER A 30 16.98 -0.97 16.53
C SER A 30 16.74 -0.33 15.17
N LEU A 31 16.87 -1.14 14.11
CA LEU A 31 16.39 -0.78 12.79
C LEU A 31 14.94 -0.34 13.02
N SER A 32 14.72 0.97 12.95
CA SER A 32 13.41 1.56 13.02
C SER A 32 12.64 0.98 11.84
N LEU A 33 11.82 -0.02 12.11
CA LEU A 33 10.86 -0.60 11.15
C LEU A 33 9.63 0.30 10.99
N LEU A 34 9.55 1.37 11.79
CA LEU A 34 8.43 2.30 11.85
C LEU A 34 8.25 3.16 10.58
N PRO A 35 9.30 3.71 9.91
CA PRO A 35 9.06 4.55 8.74
C PRO A 35 8.68 3.71 7.52
N LEU A 36 9.04 2.43 7.46
CA LEU A 36 8.61 1.55 6.37
C LEU A 36 7.12 1.17 6.51
N LEU A 37 6.61 1.08 7.74
CA LEU A 37 5.20 0.76 8.00
C LEU A 37 4.28 1.96 7.71
N ASP A 38 4.72 3.18 8.05
CA ASP A 38 4.02 4.41 7.64
C ASP A 38 4.00 4.58 6.11
N THR A 39 5.01 4.06 5.40
CA THR A 39 5.04 4.08 3.93
C THR A 39 4.26 2.92 3.29
N LEU A 40 3.95 1.85 4.04
CA LEU A 40 3.09 0.74 3.59
C LEU A 40 1.59 1.03 3.80
N ILE A 41 1.25 2.09 4.54
CA ILE A 41 -0.10 2.70 4.56
C ILE A 41 -0.25 3.66 3.36
N ASN A 42 0.68 3.64 2.40
CA ASN A 42 0.47 4.27 1.10
C ASN A 42 -0.44 3.37 0.26
N ILE A 43 -1.75 3.39 0.55
CA ILE A 43 -2.76 2.70 -0.24
C ILE A 43 -2.61 3.19 -1.68
N THR A 44 -2.16 2.31 -2.57
CA THR A 44 -2.03 2.63 -3.99
C THR A 44 -3.42 3.02 -4.52
N LEU A 45 -3.60 4.30 -4.87
CA LEU A 45 -4.79 4.74 -5.60
C LEU A 45 -4.79 4.05 -6.95
N THR A 46 -5.84 3.27 -7.20
CA THR A 46 -5.97 2.59 -8.50
C THR A 46 -6.94 3.36 -9.37
N ALA A 47 -6.57 3.56 -10.65
CA ALA A 47 -7.40 4.23 -11.63
C ALA A 47 -8.38 3.24 -12.28
N SER A 48 -9.67 3.58 -12.30
CA SER A 48 -10.64 2.98 -13.22
C SER A 48 -10.67 3.83 -14.49
N THR A 49 -10.31 3.26 -15.63
CA THR A 49 -10.22 4.00 -16.90
C THR A 49 -11.17 3.44 -17.95
N LEU A 50 -11.96 4.31 -18.56
CA LEU A 50 -12.83 3.97 -19.68
C LEU A 50 -12.08 4.18 -21.00
N ASN A 51 -12.39 3.39 -22.04
CA ASN A 51 -11.82 3.62 -23.39
C ASN A 51 -12.41 4.88 -24.05
N SER A 52 -13.60 5.28 -23.63
CA SER A 52 -14.32 6.45 -24.11
C SER A 52 -14.98 7.15 -22.94
N ALA A 53 -15.16 8.47 -23.02
CA ALA A 53 -15.90 9.19 -21.99
C ALA A 53 -17.29 8.55 -21.77
N PRO A 54 -17.68 8.28 -20.50
CA PRO A 54 -18.98 7.72 -20.21
C PRO A 54 -20.07 8.75 -20.53
N PRO A 55 -21.32 8.32 -20.81
CA PRO A 55 -22.44 9.24 -20.91
C PRO A 55 -22.59 10.08 -19.64
N THR A 56 -22.90 11.37 -19.79
CA THR A 56 -22.95 12.33 -18.68
C THR A 56 -23.94 11.96 -17.58
N ALA A 57 -24.94 11.14 -17.90
CA ALA A 57 -25.91 10.63 -16.93
C ALA A 57 -25.31 9.65 -15.91
N PHE A 58 -24.20 8.99 -16.25
CA PHE A 58 -23.51 8.02 -15.40
C PHE A 58 -22.19 8.54 -14.87
N THR A 59 -21.68 9.62 -15.45
CA THR A 59 -20.48 10.28 -14.92
C THR A 59 -20.73 10.78 -13.50
N THR A 60 -19.76 10.55 -12.62
CA THR A 60 -19.78 11.07 -11.27
C THR A 60 -19.93 12.59 -11.27
N THR A 61 -20.65 13.11 -10.28
CA THR A 61 -20.74 14.56 -9.98
C THR A 61 -19.95 14.93 -8.73
N THR A 62 -19.45 13.94 -8.00
CA THR A 62 -18.66 14.08 -6.77
C THR A 62 -17.19 13.84 -7.06
N HIS A 63 -16.54 14.83 -7.68
CA HIS A 63 -15.11 14.78 -7.97
C HIS A 63 -14.28 14.91 -6.70
N SER A 64 -13.17 14.17 -6.62
CA SER A 64 -12.19 14.24 -5.53
C SER A 64 -10.91 14.94 -5.98
N ALA A 65 -10.29 15.71 -5.08
CA ALA A 65 -9.01 16.34 -5.35
C ALA A 65 -7.89 15.30 -5.55
N GLU A 66 -7.95 14.17 -4.84
CA GLU A 66 -7.00 13.06 -5.02
C GLU A 66 -7.13 12.38 -6.39
N CYS A 67 -8.34 12.37 -6.96
CA CYS A 67 -8.59 11.75 -8.25
C CYS A 67 -8.43 12.73 -9.44
N ALA A 68 -8.14 14.00 -9.18
CA ALA A 68 -8.02 15.03 -10.22
C ALA A 68 -6.95 14.64 -11.26
N ASP A 69 -5.73 14.34 -10.81
CA ASP A 69 -4.64 13.98 -11.72
C ASP A 69 -4.69 12.53 -12.23
N VAL A 70 -5.62 11.73 -11.72
CA VAL A 70 -5.80 10.31 -12.09
C VAL A 70 -6.76 10.17 -13.26
N ASN A 71 -8.02 10.57 -13.06
CA ASN A 71 -9.07 10.43 -14.07
C ASN A 71 -10.24 11.41 -13.86
N GLN A 72 -10.09 12.43 -13.00
CA GLN A 72 -11.16 13.34 -12.62
C GLN A 72 -12.38 12.58 -12.05
N GLY A 73 -12.16 11.46 -11.35
CA GLY A 73 -13.21 10.62 -10.79
C GLY A 73 -13.65 11.03 -9.38
N ALA A 74 -14.57 10.24 -8.83
CA ALA A 74 -14.86 10.19 -7.41
C ALA A 74 -13.86 9.27 -6.72
N LEU A 75 -13.52 9.63 -5.49
CA LEU A 75 -12.77 8.76 -4.61
C LEU A 75 -13.72 7.81 -3.89
N VAL A 76 -13.45 6.52 -4.00
CA VAL A 76 -14.27 5.46 -3.40
C VAL A 76 -13.41 4.43 -2.70
N CYS A 77 -14.03 3.70 -1.77
CA CYS A 77 -13.42 2.59 -1.05
C CYS A 77 -14.29 1.33 -1.23
N CYS A 78 -13.70 0.28 -1.79
CA CYS A 78 -14.41 -0.90 -2.28
C CYS A 78 -13.90 -2.18 -1.61
N PRO A 79 -14.77 -3.08 -1.12
CA PRO A 79 -14.36 -4.38 -0.58
C PRO A 79 -13.79 -5.33 -1.63
N SER A 80 -14.03 -5.10 -2.91
CA SER A 80 -13.56 -5.97 -4.00
C SER A 80 -13.38 -5.19 -5.29
N ILE A 81 -12.49 -5.69 -6.13
CA ILE A 81 -12.25 -5.17 -7.48
C ILE A 81 -12.43 -6.26 -8.55
N LEU A 82 -12.75 -5.83 -9.76
CA LEU A 82 -12.85 -6.66 -10.96
C LEU A 82 -12.06 -6.02 -12.09
N ASP A 83 -11.39 -6.85 -12.87
CA ASP A 83 -10.73 -6.43 -14.10
C ASP A 83 -11.78 -6.10 -15.18
N GLY A 84 -11.44 -5.15 -16.05
CA GLY A 84 -12.32 -4.61 -17.09
C GLY A 84 -12.71 -5.60 -18.16
N ASP A 85 -11.93 -6.65 -18.34
CA ASP A 85 -12.17 -7.74 -19.29
C ASP A 85 -13.14 -8.81 -18.75
N GLN A 86 -13.48 -8.76 -17.46
CA GLN A 86 -14.42 -9.70 -16.85
C GLN A 86 -15.78 -9.63 -17.56
N PRO A 87 -16.38 -10.76 -17.96
CA PRO A 87 -17.62 -10.76 -18.76
C PRO A 87 -18.77 -9.96 -18.13
N LEU A 88 -18.87 -9.96 -16.81
CA LEU A 88 -19.88 -9.18 -16.06
C LEU A 88 -19.68 -7.67 -16.27
N VAL A 89 -18.45 -7.22 -16.16
CA VAL A 89 -18.05 -5.81 -16.26
C VAL A 89 -18.23 -5.31 -17.69
N VAL A 90 -17.77 -6.07 -18.68
CA VAL A 90 -17.99 -5.77 -20.11
C VAL A 90 -19.48 -5.71 -20.45
N THR A 91 -20.27 -6.64 -19.91
CA THR A 91 -21.71 -6.69 -20.17
C THR A 91 -22.43 -5.50 -19.55
N ALA A 92 -22.12 -5.16 -18.30
CA ALA A 92 -22.66 -3.98 -17.64
C ALA A 92 -22.31 -2.71 -18.43
N ALA A 93 -21.03 -2.51 -18.76
CA ALA A 93 -20.58 -1.36 -19.54
C ALA A 93 -21.34 -1.18 -20.86
N ARG A 94 -21.54 -2.27 -21.62
CA ARG A 94 -22.31 -2.24 -22.86
C ARG A 94 -23.77 -1.87 -22.66
N MET A 95 -24.41 -2.31 -21.57
CA MET A 95 -25.81 -1.92 -21.28
C MET A 95 -25.95 -0.40 -21.08
N PHE A 96 -24.90 0.25 -20.55
CA PHE A 96 -24.89 1.70 -20.29
C PHE A 96 -24.17 2.51 -21.37
N GLY A 97 -23.80 1.87 -22.49
CA GLY A 97 -23.38 2.56 -23.71
C GLY A 97 -21.93 3.06 -23.72
N PHE A 98 -21.03 2.46 -22.93
CA PHE A 98 -19.60 2.77 -22.98
C PHE A 98 -18.74 1.50 -23.08
N VAL A 99 -17.48 1.70 -23.44
CA VAL A 99 -16.49 0.62 -23.58
C VAL A 99 -15.44 0.79 -22.50
N LEU A 100 -15.16 -0.30 -21.78
CA LEU A 100 -14.11 -0.34 -20.76
C LEU A 100 -12.77 -0.70 -21.35
N ASN A 101 -11.72 -0.14 -20.77
CA ASN A 101 -10.36 -0.60 -21.00
C ASN A 101 -10.19 -2.01 -20.43
N GLU A 102 -9.53 -2.92 -21.14
CA GLU A 102 -9.31 -4.29 -20.68
C GLU A 102 -8.47 -4.34 -19.40
N ASN A 103 -7.60 -3.33 -19.19
CA ASN A 103 -6.81 -3.13 -17.99
C ASN A 103 -7.48 -2.19 -16.97
N SER A 104 -8.75 -1.82 -17.18
CA SER A 104 -9.46 -1.02 -16.19
C SER A 104 -9.71 -1.83 -14.93
N VAL A 105 -9.55 -1.19 -13.77
CA VAL A 105 -9.96 -1.78 -12.50
C VAL A 105 -11.34 -1.25 -12.16
N ASN A 106 -12.24 -2.10 -11.68
CA ASN A 106 -13.64 -1.74 -11.40
C ASN A 106 -13.94 -2.14 -9.96
N GLY A 107 -14.73 -1.36 -9.24
CA GLY A 107 -15.06 -1.64 -7.85
C GLY A 107 -16.42 -2.31 -7.70
N ILE A 108 -16.61 -3.14 -6.67
CA ILE A 108 -17.93 -3.66 -6.27
C ILE A 108 -18.22 -3.25 -4.82
N GLY A 109 -19.45 -2.83 -4.55
CA GLY A 109 -19.92 -2.58 -3.18
C GLY A 109 -19.24 -1.37 -2.56
N CYS A 110 -18.86 -0.41 -3.39
CA CYS A 110 -18.06 0.73 -2.99
C CYS A 110 -18.88 1.74 -2.19
N ARG A 111 -18.21 2.43 -1.27
CA ARG A 111 -18.71 3.65 -0.65
C ARG A 111 -17.89 4.84 -1.10
N ASN A 112 -18.52 6.00 -1.17
CA ASN A 112 -17.82 7.27 -1.36
C ASN A 112 -16.86 7.52 -0.19
N LEU A 113 -15.73 8.14 -0.53
CA LEU A 113 -14.68 8.47 0.42
C LEU A 113 -14.30 9.94 0.22
N ASP A 114 -14.22 10.68 1.32
CA ASP A 114 -13.73 12.07 1.29
C ASP A 114 -12.20 12.10 1.14
N ASP A 115 -11.67 13.20 0.60
CA ASP A 115 -10.23 13.41 0.50
C ASP A 115 -9.56 13.32 1.89
N GLY A 116 -8.47 12.58 1.98
CA GLY A 116 -7.72 12.28 3.20
C GLY A 116 -8.39 11.26 4.13
N ALA A 117 -9.61 10.80 3.83
CA ALA A 117 -10.30 9.83 4.68
C ALA A 117 -9.67 8.43 4.57
N PHE A 118 -9.86 7.62 5.61
CA PHE A 118 -9.23 6.30 5.70
C PHE A 118 -10.03 5.23 4.94
N CYS A 119 -9.34 4.46 4.10
CA CYS A 119 -9.86 3.23 3.49
C CYS A 119 -9.18 2.04 4.19
N PRO A 120 -9.93 1.11 4.80
CA PRO A 120 -9.39 -0.09 5.46
C PRO A 120 -8.40 -0.85 4.58
N VAL A 121 -7.40 -1.47 5.22
CA VAL A 121 -6.30 -2.17 4.54
C VAL A 121 -6.78 -3.36 3.68
N LEU A 122 -7.94 -3.93 4.02
CA LEU A 122 -8.54 -5.04 3.26
C LEU A 122 -9.49 -4.56 2.16
N GLU A 123 -9.61 -3.26 1.96
CA GLU A 123 -10.44 -2.64 0.93
C GLU A 123 -9.54 -1.88 -0.07
N HIS A 124 -10.12 -1.54 -1.20
CA HIS A 124 -9.45 -0.94 -2.34
C HIS A 124 -9.87 0.51 -2.49
N ARG A 125 -8.90 1.42 -2.46
CA ARG A 125 -9.10 2.84 -2.75
C ARG A 125 -8.99 3.08 -4.25
N LEU A 126 -10.07 3.53 -4.86
CA LEU A 126 -10.17 3.72 -6.31
C LEU A 126 -10.60 5.13 -6.67
N CYS A 127 -10.20 5.55 -7.86
CA CYS A 127 -10.76 6.71 -8.53
C CYS A 127 -11.68 6.25 -9.65
N CYS A 128 -12.98 6.53 -9.54
CA CYS A 128 -14.02 6.03 -10.44
C CYS A 128 -14.74 7.18 -11.14
N GLN A 129 -14.79 7.15 -12.48
CA GLN A 129 -15.49 8.14 -13.30
C GLN A 129 -17.00 7.90 -13.35
N VAL A 130 -17.44 6.68 -13.04
CA VAL A 130 -18.82 6.21 -13.02
C VAL A 130 -19.10 5.49 -11.71
N THR A 131 -20.07 5.99 -10.95
CA THR A 131 -20.33 5.53 -9.58
C THR A 131 -21.47 4.54 -9.43
N ASP A 132 -22.14 4.16 -10.52
CA ASP A 132 -23.08 3.02 -10.54
C ASP A 132 -23.31 2.50 -11.95
N LEU A 133 -22.91 1.25 -12.19
CA LEU A 133 -23.19 0.49 -13.40
C LEU A 133 -24.29 -0.53 -13.15
N PHE A 134 -24.07 -1.44 -12.21
CA PHE A 134 -25.04 -2.47 -11.93
C PHE A 134 -24.83 -3.02 -10.53
N GLY A 135 -25.83 -2.91 -9.65
CA GLY A 135 -25.80 -3.57 -8.35
C GLY A 135 -24.56 -3.24 -7.51
N ASN A 136 -24.17 -1.95 -7.47
CA ASN A 136 -23.00 -1.41 -6.77
C ASN A 136 -21.64 -1.58 -7.46
N VAL A 137 -21.60 -1.85 -8.77
CA VAL A 137 -20.35 -1.84 -9.56
C VAL A 137 -20.02 -0.43 -10.04
N VAL A 138 -18.76 -0.02 -9.94
CA VAL A 138 -18.25 1.31 -10.33
C VAL A 138 -17.03 1.19 -11.25
N SER A 139 -16.83 2.18 -12.13
CA SER A 139 -15.75 2.26 -13.14
C SER A 139 -15.21 3.67 -13.30
#